data_AF-A0A0D0SFV1-F1
#
_entry.id   AF-A0A0D0SFV1-F1
#
_cell.length_a   1.000
_cell.length_b   1.000
_cell.length_c   1.000
_cell.angle_alpha   90.00
_cell.angle_beta   90.00
_cell.angle_gamma   90.00
#
_symmetry.space_group_name_H-M   'P 1'
#
loop_
_entity.id
_entity.type
_entity.pdbx_description
1 polymer ?
#
loop_
_entity_poly.entity_id
_entity_poly.type
_entity_poly.pdbx_seq_one_letter_code
_entity_poly.pdbx_strand_id
1 'polypeptide(L)'
;MNSRWQANKIGLINFWYYDEQEFSFIKGRMLLRGSNGSGKSVTMQSVVPLLLDGNMSPERLDPFGSRDRKMSSYLLEEDDEREERTGYLYLEFKRQESDTYLTVGMGIRARKGKPLDKWYFAIKDGSRIGKDFFLYKETSEKVTLSKRQLENQLKTGGEVFDRQVEYMEFINREIFGFETIEEYKEMIDLLIQLRTPKLSKDFKPSVINDILSNSLQPLYDEDLRPMSEAIENMDTMTSNLKSREEGRQAAGKIYRVYDKYNRLLLFEKAKNLDEGERELLTIKRQKSEAYTLLESCKEQVARLESEQMELDTKKKL
;
A
#
# COMPACT_ATOMS: atom_id res chain seq x y z
N MET A 1 12.66 1.14 31.79
CA MET A 1 13.34 2.45 31.98
C MET A 1 13.62 3.04 30.61
N ASN A 2 12.66 3.77 30.03
CA ASN A 2 12.85 4.37 28.70
C ASN A 2 12.06 5.68 28.63
N SER A 3 12.36 6.62 29.53
CA SER A 3 11.69 7.92 29.54
C SER A 3 11.99 8.68 28.26
N ARG A 4 11.01 9.43 27.75
CA ARG A 4 11.09 10.17 26.49
C ARG A 4 12.23 11.17 26.47
N TRP A 5 12.85 11.35 25.30
CA TRP A 5 13.79 12.43 25.05
C TRP A 5 13.09 13.79 24.95
N GLN A 6 13.69 14.82 25.52
CA GLN A 6 13.26 16.20 25.35
C GLN A 6 14.42 17.07 24.91
N ALA A 7 14.19 17.94 23.92
CA ALA A 7 15.14 18.99 23.59
C ALA A 7 15.44 19.81 24.86
N ASN A 8 16.73 20.00 25.14
CA ASN A 8 17.25 20.66 26.33
C ASN A 8 17.95 21.98 25.98
N LYS A 9 18.79 21.98 24.95
CA LYS A 9 19.39 23.21 24.40
C LYS A 9 19.75 23.06 22.94
N ILE A 10 19.81 24.17 22.23
CA ILE A 10 20.39 24.29 20.89
C ILE A 10 21.56 25.25 20.98
N GLY A 11 22.65 24.95 20.29
CA GLY A 11 23.83 25.81 20.24
C GLY A 11 24.31 26.09 18.83
N LEU A 12 24.84 27.30 18.67
CA LEU A 12 25.34 27.86 17.42
C LEU A 12 26.75 28.38 17.67
N ILE A 13 27.71 27.99 16.85
CA ILE A 13 29.11 28.45 16.93
C ILE A 13 29.54 28.88 15.54
N ASN A 14 30.09 30.09 15.43
CA ASN A 14 30.53 30.67 14.17
C ASN A 14 29.47 30.55 13.05
N PHE A 15 28.21 30.82 13.40
CA PHE A 15 27.08 30.70 12.50
C PHE A 15 26.31 32.01 12.46
N TRP A 16 26.23 32.60 11.28
CA TRP A 16 25.70 33.94 11.05
C TRP A 16 26.41 34.98 11.94
N TYR A 17 25.64 35.81 12.65
CA TYR A 17 26.12 36.83 13.58
C TYR A 17 26.37 36.26 14.99
N TYR A 18 26.30 34.94 15.16
CA TYR A 18 26.59 34.28 16.43
C TYR A 18 28.00 33.69 16.41
N ASP A 19 28.87 34.23 17.26
CA ASP A 19 30.18 33.64 17.54
C ASP A 19 30.03 32.38 18.39
N GLU A 20 29.30 32.48 19.50
CA GLU A 20 28.89 31.37 20.36
C GLU A 20 27.58 31.74 21.05
N GLN A 21 26.51 31.01 20.77
CA GLN A 21 25.20 31.25 21.35
C GLN A 21 24.50 29.94 21.69
N GLU A 22 24.02 29.83 22.91
CA GLU A 22 23.17 28.72 23.35
C GLU A 22 21.77 29.22 23.68
N PHE A 23 20.75 28.45 23.32
CA PHE A 23 19.37 28.67 23.72
C PHE A 23 18.81 27.44 24.43
N SER A 24 18.29 27.65 25.64
CA SER A 24 17.73 26.57 26.47
C SER A 24 16.26 26.33 26.14
N PHE A 25 15.85 25.07 26.15
CA PHE A 25 14.46 24.64 26.10
C PHE A 25 13.94 24.38 27.52
N ILE A 26 12.67 24.71 27.75
CA ILE A 26 11.96 24.39 28.98
C ILE A 26 10.90 23.35 28.64
N LYS A 27 11.09 22.10 29.09
CA LYS A 27 10.23 20.96 28.78
C LYS A 27 10.05 20.74 27.27
N GLY A 28 11.14 20.84 26.51
CA GLY A 28 11.13 20.71 25.05
C GLY A 28 10.55 21.91 24.29
N ARG A 29 10.26 23.03 24.97
CA ARG A 29 9.67 24.23 24.35
C ARG A 29 10.59 25.43 24.51
N MET A 30 10.58 26.31 23.52
CA MET A 30 11.32 27.56 23.56
C MET A 30 10.48 28.69 22.96
N LEU A 31 10.58 29.88 23.52
CA LEU A 31 9.93 31.09 23.02
C LEU A 31 10.98 32.17 22.75
N LEU A 32 11.13 32.58 21.50
CA LEU A 32 11.96 33.73 21.14
C LEU A 32 11.10 34.99 20.99
N ARG A 33 11.49 36.05 21.70
CA ARG A 33 10.87 37.39 21.57
C ARG A 33 11.89 38.42 21.12
N GLY A 34 11.47 39.38 20.30
CA GLY A 34 12.35 40.43 19.76
C GLY A 34 11.73 41.15 18.57
N SER A 35 12.33 42.25 18.13
CA SER A 35 11.90 43.05 16.97
C SER A 35 12.02 42.29 15.64
N ASN A 36 11.24 42.67 14.62
CA ASN A 36 11.38 42.09 13.28
C ASN A 36 12.82 42.30 12.77
N GLY A 37 13.40 41.28 12.12
CA GLY A 37 14.78 41.31 11.65
C GLY A 37 15.85 40.87 12.68
N SER A 38 15.48 40.63 13.93
CA SER A 38 16.43 40.20 14.99
C SER A 38 16.87 38.72 14.90
N GLY A 39 16.82 38.10 13.71
CA GLY A 39 17.24 36.71 13.49
C GLY A 39 16.27 35.61 13.96
N LYS A 40 15.27 35.88 14.81
CA LYS A 40 14.39 34.85 15.44
C LYS A 40 13.88 33.74 14.52
N SER A 41 13.29 34.10 13.38
CA SER A 41 12.73 33.14 12.44
C SER A 41 13.84 32.35 11.76
N VAL A 42 14.88 33.02 11.29
CA VAL A 42 15.94 32.38 10.50
C VAL A 42 16.87 31.53 11.36
N THR A 43 17.10 31.92 12.61
CA THR A 43 17.94 31.20 13.56
C THR A 43 17.32 29.89 14.03
N MET A 44 15.98 29.78 14.14
CA MET A 44 15.39 28.65 14.87
C MET A 44 14.39 27.81 14.07
N GLN A 45 13.62 28.43 13.18
CA GLN A 45 12.73 27.66 12.30
C GLN A 45 13.57 26.82 11.32
N SER A 46 14.71 27.34 10.87
CA SER A 46 15.56 26.65 9.89
C SER A 46 16.50 25.63 10.51
N VAL A 47 17.00 25.87 11.74
CA VAL A 47 18.08 25.05 12.32
C VAL A 47 17.58 23.75 12.95
N VAL A 48 16.40 23.72 13.58
CA VAL A 48 15.92 22.50 14.25
C VAL A 48 15.66 21.37 13.24
N PRO A 49 14.87 21.54 12.16
CA PRO A 49 14.68 20.48 11.17
C PRO A 49 16.00 20.09 10.49
N LEU A 50 16.86 21.07 10.20
CA LEU A 50 18.20 20.84 9.64
C LEU A 50 19.06 19.93 10.54
N LEU A 51 19.01 20.12 11.85
CA LEU A 51 19.74 19.27 12.80
C LEU A 51 19.16 17.87 12.93
N LEU A 52 17.87 17.70 12.63
CA LEU A 52 17.22 16.40 12.69
C LEU A 52 17.44 15.57 11.42
N ASP A 53 17.58 16.18 10.25
CA ASP A 53 17.69 15.41 9.00
C ASP A 53 18.92 15.71 8.14
N GLY A 54 19.70 16.73 8.49
CA GLY A 54 20.94 17.08 7.81
C GLY A 54 20.78 17.77 6.45
N ASN A 55 19.56 18.14 6.05
CA ASN A 55 19.29 18.66 4.72
C ASN A 55 19.50 20.18 4.60
N MET A 56 20.55 20.58 3.87
CA MET A 56 20.95 21.97 3.67
C MET A 56 20.38 22.61 2.40
N SER A 57 19.39 21.99 1.75
CA SER A 57 18.80 22.56 0.54
C SER A 57 18.22 23.96 0.82
N PRO A 58 18.44 24.95 -0.08
CA PRO A 58 18.00 26.33 0.12
C PRO A 58 16.51 26.47 0.46
N GLU A 59 15.65 25.63 -0.15
CA GLU A 59 14.19 25.64 0.09
C GLU A 59 13.82 25.38 1.57
N ARG A 60 14.72 24.75 2.34
CA ARG A 60 14.49 24.40 3.75
C ARG A 60 15.02 25.45 4.73
N LEU A 61 15.97 26.26 4.28
CA LEU A 61 16.67 27.26 5.08
C LEU A 61 15.91 28.58 5.14
N ASP A 62 15.06 28.87 4.16
CA ASP A 62 14.15 29.99 4.21
C ASP A 62 12.78 29.56 4.77
N PRO A 63 12.30 30.14 5.90
CA PRO A 63 10.94 29.90 6.38
C PRO A 63 9.85 30.33 5.38
N PHE A 64 10.19 31.08 4.33
CA PHE A 64 9.29 31.46 3.24
C PHE A 64 9.48 30.67 1.94
N GLY A 65 10.39 29.69 1.91
CA GLY A 65 10.60 28.79 0.76
C GLY A 65 11.29 29.41 -0.45
N SER A 66 11.89 30.61 -0.34
CA SER A 66 12.72 31.16 -1.42
C SER A 66 14.04 30.39 -1.53
N ARG A 67 14.63 30.40 -2.74
CA ARG A 67 15.95 29.79 -3.01
C ARG A 67 17.09 30.79 -2.83
N ASP A 68 16.79 32.01 -2.40
CA ASP A 68 17.71 33.15 -2.44
C ASP A 68 18.81 33.04 -1.37
N ARG A 69 18.57 32.24 -0.31
CA ARG A 69 19.52 32.07 0.79
C ARG A 69 20.23 30.74 0.71
N LYS A 70 21.54 30.79 0.41
CA LYS A 70 22.42 29.63 0.45
C LYS A 70 23.02 29.47 1.85
N MET A 71 23.24 28.23 2.28
CA MET A 71 23.86 27.93 3.57
C MET A 71 25.25 28.58 3.73
N SER A 72 25.98 28.74 2.62
CA SER A 72 27.28 29.41 2.58
C SER A 72 27.20 30.85 3.07
N SER A 73 26.13 31.57 2.75
CA SER A 73 25.91 32.96 3.15
C SER A 73 25.75 33.15 4.66
N TYR A 74 25.42 32.09 5.41
CA TYR A 74 25.39 32.14 6.87
C TYR A 74 26.77 31.95 7.51
N LEU A 75 27.76 31.44 6.77
CA LEU A 75 29.11 31.27 7.29
C LEU A 75 30.05 32.33 6.75
N LEU A 76 30.02 32.58 5.44
CA LEU A 76 30.86 33.55 4.74
C LEU A 76 29.97 34.46 3.89
N GLU A 77 30.00 35.75 4.19
CA GLU A 77 29.41 36.78 3.33
C GLU A 77 30.33 37.01 2.11
N GLU A 78 29.80 37.53 1.00
CA GLU A 78 30.58 37.70 -0.25
C GLU A 78 31.74 38.70 -0.08
N ASP A 79 31.55 39.70 0.79
CA ASP A 79 32.55 40.75 1.10
C ASP A 79 33.37 40.47 2.37
N ASP A 80 33.28 39.28 2.96
CA ASP A 80 34.06 38.91 4.15
C ASP A 80 35.56 38.84 3.79
N GLU A 81 36.45 39.40 4.62
CA GLU A 81 37.91 39.30 4.43
C GLU A 81 38.41 37.85 4.57
N ARG A 82 37.63 36.98 5.22
CA ARG A 82 37.99 35.58 5.49
C ARG A 82 37.84 34.71 4.24
N GLU A 83 38.83 33.85 4.00
CA GLU A 83 38.81 32.88 2.90
C GLU A 83 38.07 31.57 3.26
N GLU A 84 38.03 31.21 4.54
CA GLU A 84 37.29 30.05 5.06
C GLU A 84 36.73 30.29 6.46
N ARG A 85 35.59 29.66 6.77
CA ARG A 85 34.97 29.67 8.09
C ARG A 85 34.32 28.33 8.37
N THR A 86 34.55 27.79 9.57
CA THR A 86 33.90 26.57 10.05
C THR A 86 32.94 26.92 11.19
N GLY A 87 31.66 26.59 10.99
CA GLY A 87 30.59 26.75 11.97
C GLY A 87 30.06 25.40 12.45
N TYR A 88 29.51 25.40 13.66
CA TYR A 88 28.88 24.23 14.26
C TYR A 88 27.48 24.55 14.75
N LEU A 89 26.59 23.58 14.57
CA LEU A 89 25.20 23.60 15.03
C LEU A 89 24.96 22.31 15.81
N TYR A 90 24.28 22.38 16.94
CA TYR A 90 23.95 21.18 17.71
C TYR A 90 22.66 21.31 18.51
N LEU A 91 22.02 20.17 18.76
CA LEU A 91 20.81 20.01 19.57
C LEU A 91 21.08 18.96 20.64
N GLU A 92 21.00 19.38 21.91
CA GLU A 92 21.13 18.52 23.09
C GLU A 92 19.75 18.06 23.54
N PHE A 93 19.60 16.76 23.76
CA PHE A 93 18.43 16.13 24.36
C PHE A 93 18.75 15.64 25.77
N LYS A 94 17.74 15.69 26.63
CA LYS A 94 17.77 15.12 27.98
C LYS A 94 16.60 14.15 28.16
N ARG A 95 16.85 13.01 28.81
CA ARG A 95 15.77 12.09 29.22
C ARG A 95 14.96 12.68 30.38
N GLN A 96 13.63 12.50 30.37
CA GLN A 96 12.77 13.10 31.38
C GLN A 96 13.02 12.60 32.80
N GLU A 97 13.35 11.31 32.96
CA GLU A 97 13.45 10.65 34.27
C GLU A 97 14.90 10.38 34.70
N SER A 98 15.89 10.76 33.88
CA SER A 98 17.32 10.55 34.19
C SER A 98 18.18 11.72 33.74
N ASP A 99 19.38 11.85 34.31
CA ASP A 99 20.38 12.84 33.88
C ASP A 99 21.21 12.33 32.70
N THR A 100 20.54 11.67 31.76
CA THR A 100 21.16 11.15 30.53
C THR A 100 20.97 12.17 29.41
N TYR A 101 22.08 12.47 28.74
CA TYR A 101 22.14 13.45 27.66
C TYR A 101 22.59 12.79 26.35
N LEU A 102 22.04 13.27 25.24
CA LEU A 102 22.43 12.91 23.88
C LEU A 102 22.51 14.19 23.09
N THR A 103 23.65 14.45 22.45
CA THR A 103 23.80 15.63 21.59
C THR A 103 23.99 15.18 20.16
N VAL A 104 23.25 15.77 19.23
CA VAL A 104 23.43 15.58 17.79
C VAL A 104 23.75 16.92 17.16
N GLY A 105 24.57 16.92 16.12
CA GLY A 105 25.02 18.17 15.51
C GLY A 105 25.63 18.00 14.14
N MET A 106 25.99 19.14 13.56
CA MET A 106 26.70 19.21 12.30
C MET A 106 27.78 20.27 12.32
N GLY A 107 28.89 19.96 11.66
CA GLY A 107 29.92 20.92 11.31
C GLY A 107 29.81 21.27 9.83
N ILE A 108 29.96 22.56 9.53
CA ILE A 108 29.88 23.11 8.19
C ILE A 108 31.10 23.97 7.96
N ARG A 109 31.84 23.70 6.91
CA ARG A 109 32.96 24.54 6.48
C ARG A 109 32.64 25.16 5.14
N ALA A 110 32.62 26.49 5.13
CA ALA A 110 32.49 27.29 3.94
C ALA A 110 33.87 27.80 3.51
N ARG A 111 34.07 27.89 2.19
CA ARG A 111 35.30 28.35 1.53
C ARG A 111 34.92 29.17 0.30
N LYS A 112 35.58 30.29 0.06
CA LYS A 112 35.32 31.11 -1.13
C LYS A 112 35.56 30.29 -2.41
N GLY A 113 34.59 30.34 -3.33
CA GLY A 113 34.65 29.66 -4.62
C GLY A 113 34.62 28.13 -4.58
N LYS A 114 34.36 27.49 -3.43
CA LYS A 114 34.31 26.03 -3.27
C LYS A 114 32.97 25.54 -2.71
N PRO A 115 32.57 24.29 -3.00
CA PRO A 115 31.40 23.70 -2.36
C PRO A 115 31.58 23.60 -0.84
N LEU A 116 30.46 23.58 -0.12
CA LEU A 116 30.45 23.41 1.34
C LEU A 116 30.90 22.01 1.71
N ASP A 117 31.83 21.93 2.67
CA ASP A 117 32.13 20.68 3.35
C ASP A 117 31.21 20.56 4.56
N LYS A 118 30.63 19.38 4.76
CA LYS A 118 29.75 19.11 5.90
C LYS A 118 30.03 17.75 6.50
N TRP A 119 29.81 17.63 7.80
CA TRP A 119 29.84 16.37 8.55
C TRP A 119 28.84 16.45 9.68
N TYR A 120 28.34 15.30 10.11
CA TYR A 120 27.42 15.19 11.24
C TYR A 120 28.10 14.47 12.38
N PHE A 121 27.61 14.67 13.60
CA PHE A 121 28.15 14.00 14.76
C PHE A 121 27.09 13.77 15.81
N ALA A 122 27.34 12.79 16.67
CA ALA A 122 26.55 12.51 17.86
C ALA A 122 27.46 12.24 19.06
N ILE A 123 27.06 12.71 20.24
CA ILE A 123 27.72 12.49 21.53
C ILE A 123 26.74 11.68 22.40
N LYS A 124 27.12 10.44 22.73
CA LYS A 124 26.24 9.45 23.38
C LYS A 124 26.68 9.04 24.78
N ASP A 125 27.89 9.42 25.20
CA ASP A 125 28.45 9.12 26.52
C ASP A 125 27.89 10.01 27.65
N GLY A 126 26.99 10.94 27.33
CA GLY A 126 26.42 11.89 28.27
C GLY A 126 27.24 13.18 28.42
N SER A 127 28.38 13.30 27.74
CA SER A 127 29.18 14.52 27.71
C SER A 127 28.40 15.67 27.10
N ARG A 128 28.54 16.87 27.67
CA ARG A 128 27.77 18.05 27.26
C ARG A 128 28.65 19.10 26.65
N ILE A 129 28.18 19.68 25.55
CA ILE A 129 28.89 20.76 24.87
C ILE A 129 28.91 22.00 25.76
N GLY A 130 30.05 22.68 25.88
CA GLY A 130 30.25 23.84 26.75
C GLY A 130 30.47 23.50 28.22
N LYS A 131 30.55 22.21 28.58
CA LYS A 131 30.88 21.73 29.93
C LYS A 131 32.01 20.71 29.89
N ASP A 132 31.73 19.56 29.29
CA ASP A 132 32.63 18.41 29.23
C ASP A 132 33.33 18.33 27.86
N PHE A 133 32.68 18.86 26.83
CA PHE A 133 33.14 18.85 25.46
C PHE A 133 33.09 20.26 24.86
N PHE A 134 34.13 20.66 24.14
CA PHE A 134 34.17 21.95 23.44
C PHE A 134 34.41 21.73 21.94
N LEU A 135 33.68 22.49 21.11
CA LEU A 135 33.77 22.44 19.65
C LEU A 135 34.83 23.39 19.07
N TYR A 136 35.65 23.97 19.94
CA TYR A 136 36.77 24.83 19.62
C TYR A 136 37.95 24.50 20.51
N LYS A 137 39.14 24.94 20.09
CA LYS A 137 40.36 24.80 20.89
C LYS A 137 40.38 25.88 21.98
N GLU A 138 40.85 25.52 23.16
CA GLU A 138 41.23 26.46 24.22
C GLU A 138 42.56 27.13 23.87
N THR A 139 42.56 28.01 22.88
CA THR A 139 43.68 28.91 22.57
C THR A 139 43.18 30.35 22.78
N SER A 140 44.08 31.34 22.75
CA SER A 140 43.72 32.78 22.86
C SER A 140 42.64 33.21 21.87
N GLU A 141 42.51 32.50 20.75
CA GLU A 141 41.40 32.62 19.80
C GLU A 141 40.58 31.32 19.78
N LYS A 142 39.24 31.44 19.81
CA LYS A 142 38.29 30.32 19.76
C LYS A 142 38.23 29.72 18.34
N VAL A 143 39.28 29.02 17.95
CA VAL A 143 39.36 28.33 16.65
C VAL A 143 38.53 27.05 16.70
N THR A 144 37.51 26.94 15.84
CA THR A 144 36.63 25.76 15.75
C THR A 144 37.40 24.50 15.32
N LEU A 145 36.97 23.34 15.81
CA LEU A 145 37.58 22.06 15.46
C LEU A 145 37.33 21.72 13.99
N SER A 146 38.33 21.18 13.30
CA SER A 146 38.12 20.50 12.02
C SER A 146 37.45 19.12 12.21
N LYS A 147 36.85 18.55 11.16
CA LYS A 147 36.28 17.18 11.20
C LYS A 147 37.22 16.16 11.85
N ARG A 148 38.49 16.11 11.44
CA ARG A 148 39.49 15.18 12.00
C ARG A 148 39.76 15.43 13.48
N GLN A 149 39.79 16.69 13.91
CA GLN A 149 39.99 17.02 15.32
C GLN A 149 38.76 16.67 16.16
N LEU A 150 37.56 16.89 15.62
CA LEU A 150 36.31 16.48 16.25
C LEU A 150 36.27 14.96 16.45
N GLU A 151 36.58 14.19 15.40
CA GLU A 151 36.64 12.72 15.44
C GLU A 151 37.66 12.22 16.49
N ASN A 152 38.86 12.81 16.51
CA ASN A 152 39.90 12.49 17.49
C ASN A 152 39.49 12.82 18.93
N GLN A 153 38.66 13.85 19.14
CA GLN A 153 38.21 14.26 20.46
C GLN A 153 37.00 13.47 20.92
N LEU A 154 36.09 13.08 20.01
CA LEU A 154 34.92 12.23 20.29
C LEU A 154 35.33 10.81 20.71
N LYS A 155 36.42 10.27 20.15
CA LYS A 155 36.93 8.92 20.45
C LYS A 155 35.80 7.88 20.49
N THR A 156 35.61 7.21 21.63
CA THR A 156 34.57 6.20 21.88
C THR A 156 33.26 6.78 22.42
N GLY A 157 33.23 8.07 22.76
CA GLY A 157 32.08 8.73 23.38
C GLY A 157 31.04 9.25 22.39
N GLY A 158 31.33 9.18 21.10
CA GLY A 158 30.46 9.65 20.03
C GLY A 158 30.78 9.05 18.68
N GLU A 159 30.05 9.49 17.66
CA GLU A 159 30.17 9.04 16.27
C GLU A 159 30.16 10.25 15.33
N VAL A 160 30.88 10.13 14.20
CA VAL A 160 30.90 11.13 13.13
C VAL A 160 30.39 10.48 11.86
N PHE A 161 29.49 11.16 11.15
CA PHE A 161 28.86 10.66 9.93
C PHE A 161 29.21 11.56 8.75
N ASP A 162 29.48 10.93 7.60
CA ASP A 162 29.68 11.62 6.33
C ASP A 162 28.40 11.72 5.52
N ARG A 163 27.57 10.68 5.58
CA ARG A 163 26.34 10.60 4.80
C ARG A 163 25.15 11.05 5.62
N GLN A 164 24.28 11.82 4.97
CA GLN A 164 23.04 12.31 5.58
C GLN A 164 22.11 11.15 5.98
N VAL A 165 22.02 10.11 5.15
CA VAL A 165 21.15 8.95 5.40
C VAL A 165 21.57 8.23 6.69
N GLU A 166 22.87 7.95 6.86
CA GLU A 166 23.43 7.31 8.08
C GLU A 166 23.13 8.15 9.34
N TYR A 167 23.23 9.48 9.24
CA TYR A 167 22.89 10.39 10.33
C TYR A 167 21.39 10.35 10.67
N MET A 168 20.51 10.30 9.66
CA MET A 168 19.07 10.17 9.86
C MET A 168 18.69 8.82 10.49
N GLU A 169 19.29 7.72 10.03
CA GLU A 169 19.08 6.38 10.61
C GLU A 169 19.50 6.36 12.09
N PHE A 170 20.63 6.98 12.41
CA PHE A 170 21.09 7.12 13.79
C PHE A 170 20.08 7.88 14.66
N ILE A 171 19.61 9.04 14.21
CA ILE A 171 18.66 9.86 14.97
C ILE A 171 17.33 9.14 15.16
N ASN A 172 16.83 8.51 14.09
CA ASN A 172 15.60 7.74 14.18
C ASN A 172 15.76 6.64 15.24
N ARG A 173 16.82 5.84 15.17
CA ARG A 173 17.08 4.75 16.12
C ARG A 173 17.22 5.22 17.57
N GLU A 174 17.96 6.29 17.82
CA GLU A 174 18.29 6.71 19.19
C GLU A 174 17.21 7.58 19.85
N ILE A 175 16.46 8.37 19.07
CA ILE A 175 15.55 9.40 19.59
C ILE A 175 14.07 9.08 19.36
N PHE A 176 13.69 8.66 18.15
CA PHE A 176 12.27 8.63 17.73
C PHE A 176 11.68 7.22 17.65
N GLY A 177 12.39 6.27 17.06
CA GLY A 177 11.99 4.86 16.97
C GLY A 177 10.92 4.56 15.93
N PHE A 178 10.88 5.27 14.79
CA PHE A 178 10.02 4.90 13.65
C PHE A 178 10.50 3.59 13.02
N GLU A 179 9.58 2.82 12.44
CA GLU A 179 9.88 1.50 11.86
C GLU A 179 10.73 1.64 10.60
N THR A 180 10.45 2.67 9.79
CA THR A 180 11.15 2.97 8.54
C THR A 180 11.77 4.36 8.56
N ILE A 181 12.80 4.58 7.75
CA ILE A 181 13.40 5.92 7.61
C ILE A 181 12.50 6.86 6.80
N GLU A 182 11.64 6.30 5.96
CA GLU A 182 10.63 7.00 5.18
C GLU A 182 9.61 7.68 6.10
N GLU A 183 9.05 6.96 7.09
CA GLU A 183 8.16 7.54 8.10
C GLU A 183 8.83 8.67 8.89
N TYR A 184 10.10 8.48 9.27
CA TYR A 184 10.87 9.52 9.95
C TYR A 184 11.01 10.77 9.06
N LYS A 185 11.32 10.57 7.78
CA LYS A 185 11.44 11.67 6.81
C LYS A 185 10.11 12.40 6.61
N GLU A 186 9.00 11.67 6.50
CA GLU A 186 7.66 12.25 6.38
C GLU A 186 7.31 13.12 7.58
N MET A 187 7.64 12.67 8.80
CA MET A 187 7.46 13.47 10.02
C MET A 187 8.25 14.78 9.97
N ILE A 188 9.51 14.75 9.51
CA ILE A 188 10.32 15.97 9.35
C ILE A 188 9.73 16.90 8.27
N ASP A 189 9.28 16.34 7.15
CA ASP A 189 8.68 17.12 6.07
C ASP A 189 7.37 17.79 6.54
N LEU A 190 6.56 17.09 7.35
CA LEU A 190 5.37 17.65 7.99
C LEU A 190 5.72 18.77 8.98
N LEU A 191 6.77 18.62 9.79
CA LEU A 191 7.26 19.69 10.67
C LEU A 191 7.66 20.94 9.88
N ILE A 192 8.27 20.76 8.70
CA ILE A 192 8.66 21.87 7.81
C ILE A 192 7.45 22.56 7.20
N GLN A 193 6.43 21.80 6.78
CA GLN A 193 5.21 22.37 6.23
C GLN A 193 4.45 23.20 7.28
N LEU A 194 4.29 22.67 8.49
CA LEU A 194 3.61 23.35 9.61
C LEU A 194 4.31 24.64 10.08
N ARG A 195 5.60 24.78 9.78
CA ARG A 195 6.43 25.93 10.15
C ARG A 195 6.06 27.21 9.42
N THR A 196 5.40 27.11 8.26
CA THR A 196 5.16 28.23 7.36
C THR A 196 4.16 29.21 7.99
N PRO A 197 4.55 30.46 8.31
CA PRO A 197 3.71 31.38 9.10
C PRO A 197 2.47 31.90 8.34
N LYS A 198 2.33 31.58 7.05
CA LYS A 198 1.20 32.01 6.21
C LYS A 198 0.30 30.83 5.85
N LEU A 199 -0.44 30.32 6.83
CA LEU A 199 -1.60 29.45 6.57
C LEU A 199 -2.60 30.07 5.59
N SER A 200 -2.59 31.40 5.43
CA SER A 200 -3.61 32.14 4.70
C SER A 200 -3.27 32.47 3.23
N LYS A 201 -2.02 32.31 2.76
CA LYS A 201 -1.63 32.84 1.44
C LYS A 201 -1.43 31.79 0.35
N ASP A 202 -0.93 30.60 0.69
CA ASP A 202 -0.52 29.60 -0.32
C ASP A 202 -1.07 28.17 -0.08
N PHE A 203 -1.97 27.97 0.89
CA PHE A 203 -2.66 26.69 1.05
C PHE A 203 -3.96 26.69 0.24
N LYS A 204 -3.86 26.30 -1.03
CA LYS A 204 -5.06 25.89 -1.77
C LYS A 204 -5.69 24.69 -1.04
N PRO A 205 -7.03 24.56 -0.99
CA PRO A 205 -7.69 23.39 -0.41
C PRO A 205 -7.16 22.05 -0.94
N SER A 206 -6.68 22.04 -2.20
CA SER A 206 -6.00 20.88 -2.79
C SER A 206 -4.75 20.48 -2.02
N VAL A 207 -3.88 21.42 -1.66
CA VAL A 207 -2.62 21.14 -0.94
C VAL A 207 -2.90 20.61 0.46
N ILE A 208 -3.95 21.12 1.14
CA ILE A 208 -4.38 20.57 2.43
C ILE A 208 -4.91 19.15 2.27
N ASN A 209 -5.71 18.91 1.23
CA ASN A 209 -6.20 17.58 0.92
C ASN A 209 -5.05 16.61 0.60
N ASP A 210 -4.05 17.05 -0.16
CA ASP A 210 -2.86 16.27 -0.50
C ASP A 210 -2.03 15.95 0.76
N ILE A 211 -1.80 16.93 1.63
CA ILE A 211 -1.07 16.72 2.89
C ILE A 211 -1.83 15.76 3.79
N LEU A 212 -3.13 15.96 3.98
CA LEU A 212 -3.95 15.07 4.80
C LEU A 212 -4.00 13.66 4.21
N SER A 213 -4.14 13.54 2.89
CA SER A 213 -4.18 12.26 2.19
C SER A 213 -2.84 11.53 2.26
N ASN A 214 -1.72 12.25 2.12
CA ASN A 214 -0.37 11.69 2.28
C ASN A 214 -0.04 11.39 3.75
N SER A 215 -0.70 12.07 4.70
CA SER A 215 -0.58 11.78 6.14
C SER A 215 -1.50 10.62 6.57
N LEU A 216 -2.39 10.14 5.70
CA LEU A 216 -3.10 8.90 5.95
C LEU A 216 -2.09 7.77 5.82
N GLN A 217 -2.11 6.84 6.77
CA GLN A 217 -1.28 5.65 6.68
C GLN A 217 -1.56 4.93 5.36
N PRO A 218 -0.52 4.56 4.58
CA PRO A 218 -0.71 3.65 3.47
C PRO A 218 -1.38 2.38 4.00
N LEU A 219 -2.40 1.90 3.30
CA LEU A 219 -3.06 0.64 3.67
C LEU A 219 -2.00 -0.46 3.63
N TYR A 220 -1.95 -1.27 4.68
CA TYR A 220 -1.00 -2.38 4.75
C TYR A 220 -1.27 -3.35 3.60
N ASP A 221 -0.22 -3.95 3.03
CA ASP A 221 -0.35 -4.97 1.97
C ASP A 221 -1.23 -6.15 2.40
N GLU A 222 -1.32 -6.42 3.71
CA GLU A 222 -2.24 -7.42 4.26
C GLU A 222 -3.72 -7.05 4.09
N ASP A 223 -4.06 -5.77 4.10
CA ASP A 223 -5.44 -5.28 3.88
C ASP A 223 -5.80 -5.25 2.38
N LEU A 224 -4.80 -5.15 1.50
CA LEU A 224 -4.99 -5.10 0.05
C LEU A 224 -5.15 -6.50 -0.59
N ARG A 225 -4.57 -7.54 0.02
CA ARG A 225 -4.67 -8.93 -0.46
C ARG A 225 -6.11 -9.45 -0.53
N PRO A 226 -6.94 -9.34 0.53
CA PRO A 226 -8.33 -9.80 0.49
C PRO A 226 -9.14 -9.14 -0.62
N MET A 227 -8.88 -7.87 -0.92
CA MET A 227 -9.56 -7.17 -2.01
C MET A 227 -9.12 -7.69 -3.38
N SER A 228 -7.82 -7.94 -3.56
CA SER A 228 -7.27 -8.48 -4.81
C SER A 228 -7.80 -9.89 -5.08
N GLU A 229 -7.81 -10.74 -4.05
CA GLU A 229 -8.40 -12.08 -4.12
C GLU A 229 -9.92 -12.03 -4.39
N ALA A 230 -10.65 -11.09 -3.80
CA ALA A 230 -12.07 -10.93 -4.07
C ALA A 230 -12.36 -10.54 -5.53
N ILE A 231 -11.54 -9.65 -6.12
CA ILE A 231 -11.67 -9.25 -7.52
C ILE A 231 -11.36 -10.43 -8.45
N GLU A 232 -10.28 -11.16 -8.21
CA GLU A 232 -9.91 -12.33 -9.01
C GLU A 232 -10.97 -13.45 -8.92
N ASN A 233 -11.57 -13.62 -7.73
CA ASN A 233 -12.72 -14.51 -7.52
C ASN A 233 -13.97 -14.04 -8.29
N MET A 234 -14.24 -12.73 -8.36
CA MET A 234 -15.35 -12.21 -9.17
C MET A 234 -15.13 -12.42 -10.67
N ASP A 235 -13.92 -12.23 -11.17
CA ASP A 235 -13.60 -12.44 -12.59
C ASP A 235 -13.72 -13.92 -12.98
N THR A 236 -13.20 -14.82 -12.14
CA THR A 236 -13.36 -16.27 -12.35
C THR A 236 -14.81 -16.71 -12.26
N MET A 237 -15.61 -16.18 -11.32
CA MET A 237 -17.06 -16.44 -11.26
C MET A 237 -17.77 -15.95 -12.53
N THR A 238 -17.43 -14.76 -13.03
CA THR A 238 -18.04 -14.19 -14.23
C THR A 238 -17.73 -15.03 -15.47
N SER A 239 -16.48 -15.46 -15.62
CA SER A 239 -16.04 -16.35 -16.70
C SER A 239 -16.76 -17.71 -16.64
N ASN A 240 -16.84 -18.30 -15.44
CA ASN A 240 -17.56 -19.56 -15.23
C ASN A 240 -19.06 -19.42 -15.56
N LEU A 241 -19.70 -18.34 -15.14
CA LEU A 241 -21.11 -18.07 -15.40
C LEU A 241 -21.36 -17.99 -16.91
N LYS A 242 -20.52 -17.26 -17.63
CA LYS A 242 -20.59 -17.16 -19.10
C LYS A 242 -20.46 -18.53 -19.77
N SER A 243 -19.46 -19.33 -19.38
CA SER A 243 -19.27 -20.68 -19.92
C SER A 243 -20.48 -21.59 -19.66
N ARG A 244 -21.09 -21.48 -18.47
CA ARG A 244 -22.30 -22.24 -18.13
C ARG A 244 -23.52 -21.80 -18.91
N GLU A 245 -23.70 -20.50 -19.15
CA GLU A 245 -24.76 -19.96 -20.00
C GLU A 245 -24.64 -20.48 -21.44
N GLU A 246 -23.43 -20.48 -22.00
CA GLU A 246 -23.13 -21.03 -23.33
C GLU A 246 -23.42 -22.54 -23.40
N GLY A 247 -22.99 -23.30 -22.38
CA GLY A 247 -23.29 -24.72 -22.26
C GLY A 247 -24.79 -25.01 -22.18
N ARG A 248 -25.55 -24.19 -21.43
CA ARG A 248 -27.02 -24.30 -21.34
C ARG A 248 -27.69 -24.04 -22.69
N GLN A 249 -27.22 -23.03 -23.44
CA GLN A 249 -27.75 -22.75 -24.77
C GLN A 249 -27.48 -23.90 -25.76
N ALA A 250 -26.27 -24.47 -25.73
CA ALA A 250 -25.92 -25.62 -26.56
C ALA A 250 -26.77 -26.86 -26.22
N ALA A 251 -26.91 -27.19 -24.93
CA ALA A 251 -27.77 -28.28 -24.47
C ALA A 251 -29.24 -28.06 -24.85
N GLY A 252 -29.73 -26.82 -24.79
CA GLY A 252 -31.07 -26.45 -25.23
C GLY A 252 -31.32 -26.71 -26.73
N LYS A 253 -30.30 -26.52 -27.58
CA LYS A 253 -30.40 -26.85 -29.02
C LYS A 253 -30.52 -28.36 -29.22
N ILE A 254 -29.71 -29.16 -28.51
CA ILE A 254 -29.76 -30.62 -28.56
C ILE A 254 -31.12 -31.13 -28.09
N TYR A 255 -31.62 -30.61 -26.97
CA TYR A 255 -32.92 -30.98 -26.41
C TYR A 255 -34.06 -30.79 -27.42
N ARG A 256 -34.08 -29.67 -28.16
CA ARG A 256 -35.11 -29.41 -29.19
C ARG A 256 -35.09 -30.44 -30.33
N VAL A 257 -33.91 -30.90 -30.73
CA VAL A 257 -33.79 -31.93 -31.77
C VAL A 257 -34.24 -33.28 -31.25
N TYR A 258 -33.83 -33.64 -30.04
CA TYR A 258 -34.25 -34.88 -29.39
C TYR A 258 -35.76 -34.92 -29.09
N ASP A 259 -36.37 -33.81 -28.68
CA ASP A 259 -37.82 -33.74 -28.47
C ASP A 259 -38.59 -34.02 -29.77
N LYS A 260 -38.15 -33.44 -30.89
CA LYS A 260 -38.72 -33.72 -32.21
C LYS A 260 -38.56 -35.18 -32.62
N TYR A 261 -37.36 -35.73 -32.44
CA TYR A 261 -37.09 -37.14 -32.73
C TYR A 261 -37.97 -38.06 -31.90
N ASN A 262 -38.07 -37.81 -30.59
CA ASN A 262 -38.90 -38.59 -29.68
C ASN A 262 -40.37 -38.52 -30.07
N ARG A 263 -40.90 -37.35 -30.45
CA ARG A 263 -42.28 -37.22 -30.93
C ARG A 263 -42.54 -38.01 -32.21
N LEU A 264 -41.59 -37.99 -33.16
CA LEU A 264 -41.71 -38.73 -34.41
C LEU A 264 -41.70 -40.24 -34.14
N LEU A 265 -40.80 -40.71 -33.28
CA LEU A 265 -40.72 -42.12 -32.88
C LEU A 265 -41.97 -42.58 -32.11
N LEU A 266 -42.57 -41.70 -31.30
CA LEU A 266 -43.87 -41.94 -30.65
C LEU A 266 -45.00 -42.09 -31.68
N PHE A 267 -45.02 -41.22 -32.69
CA PHE A 267 -46.01 -41.27 -33.76
C PHE A 267 -45.88 -42.55 -34.61
N GLU A 268 -44.66 -42.94 -34.99
CA GLU A 268 -44.41 -44.20 -35.71
C GLU A 268 -44.86 -45.41 -34.89
N LYS A 269 -44.54 -45.46 -33.59
CA LYS A 269 -45.00 -46.54 -32.72
C LYS A 269 -46.52 -46.59 -32.60
N ALA A 270 -47.18 -45.43 -32.47
CA ALA A 270 -48.63 -45.34 -32.42
C ALA A 270 -49.28 -45.82 -33.72
N LYS A 271 -48.70 -45.43 -34.87
CA LYS A 271 -49.16 -45.86 -36.19
C LYS A 271 -49.03 -47.37 -36.39
N ASN A 272 -47.89 -47.95 -36.04
CA ASN A 272 -47.69 -49.40 -36.12
C ASN A 272 -48.67 -50.17 -35.23
N LEU A 273 -49.05 -49.60 -34.09
CA LEU A 273 -50.03 -50.20 -33.18
C LEU A 273 -51.45 -50.16 -33.79
N ASP A 274 -51.85 -49.03 -34.40
CA ASP A 274 -53.14 -48.92 -35.12
C ASP A 274 -53.21 -49.85 -36.34
N GLU A 275 -52.14 -49.96 -37.12
CA GLU A 275 -52.05 -50.90 -38.25
C GLU A 275 -52.14 -52.36 -37.77
N GLY A 276 -51.40 -52.72 -36.72
CA GLY A 276 -51.49 -54.05 -36.11
C GLY A 276 -52.87 -54.36 -35.53
N GLU A 277 -53.57 -53.38 -34.95
CA GLU A 277 -54.94 -53.55 -34.45
C GLU A 277 -55.93 -53.79 -35.59
N ARG A 278 -55.79 -53.07 -36.71
CA ARG A 278 -56.60 -53.29 -37.91
C ARG A 278 -56.38 -54.68 -38.53
N GLU A 279 -55.14 -55.12 -38.63
CA GLU A 279 -54.81 -56.48 -39.10
C GLU A 279 -55.37 -57.55 -38.16
N LEU A 280 -55.32 -57.32 -36.86
CA LEU A 280 -55.88 -58.25 -35.87
C LEU A 280 -57.41 -58.33 -36.00
N LEU A 281 -58.08 -57.20 -36.27
CA LEU A 281 -59.53 -57.16 -36.53
C LEU A 281 -59.92 -57.89 -37.82
N THR A 282 -59.17 -57.72 -38.91
CA THR A 282 -59.44 -58.44 -40.17
C THR A 282 -59.23 -59.94 -40.01
N ILE A 283 -58.15 -60.37 -39.34
CA ILE A 283 -57.91 -61.78 -39.04
C ILE A 283 -59.02 -62.35 -38.14
N LYS A 284 -59.47 -61.61 -37.12
CA LYS A 284 -60.61 -62.02 -36.28
C LYS A 284 -61.89 -62.21 -37.10
N ARG A 285 -62.17 -61.30 -38.04
CA ARG A 285 -63.34 -61.39 -38.91
C ARG A 285 -63.25 -62.59 -39.85
N GLN A 286 -62.12 -62.79 -40.52
CA GLN A 286 -61.88 -63.96 -41.38
C GLN A 286 -61.99 -65.27 -40.59
N LYS A 287 -61.47 -65.28 -39.35
CA LYS A 287 -61.63 -66.42 -38.44
C LYS A 287 -63.11 -66.68 -38.15
N SER A 288 -63.90 -65.67 -37.79
CA SER A 288 -65.34 -65.86 -37.55
C SER A 288 -66.09 -66.36 -38.79
N GLU A 289 -65.78 -65.82 -39.98
CA GLU A 289 -66.38 -66.25 -41.24
C GLU A 289 -66.02 -67.72 -41.54
N ALA A 290 -64.76 -68.10 -41.36
CA ALA A 290 -64.31 -69.49 -41.50
C ALA A 290 -64.98 -70.44 -40.48
N TYR A 291 -65.20 -70.01 -39.24
CA TYR A 291 -65.95 -70.80 -38.25
C TYR A 291 -67.41 -71.00 -38.66
N THR A 292 -68.08 -69.95 -39.17
CA THR A 292 -69.47 -70.07 -39.65
C THR A 292 -69.59 -70.99 -40.88
N LEU A 293 -68.62 -70.94 -41.80
CA LEU A 293 -68.53 -71.85 -42.93
C LEU A 293 -68.31 -73.30 -42.47
N LEU A 294 -67.45 -73.50 -41.48
CA LEU A 294 -67.17 -74.83 -40.93
C LEU A 294 -68.38 -75.42 -40.20
N GLU A 295 -69.15 -74.61 -39.46
CA GLU A 295 -70.43 -75.06 -38.88
C GLU A 295 -71.45 -75.41 -39.97
N SER A 296 -71.62 -74.56 -40.99
CA SER A 296 -72.50 -74.83 -42.13
C SER A 296 -72.12 -76.13 -42.86
N CYS A 297 -70.83 -76.35 -43.13
CA CYS A 297 -70.35 -77.60 -43.73
C CYS A 297 -70.59 -78.80 -42.81
N LYS A 298 -70.42 -78.68 -41.48
CA LYS A 298 -70.74 -79.76 -40.54
C LYS A 298 -72.23 -80.08 -40.54
N GLU A 299 -73.09 -79.07 -40.57
CA GLU A 299 -74.54 -79.27 -40.68
C GLU A 299 -74.93 -79.94 -42.00
N GLN A 300 -74.29 -79.57 -43.10
CA GLN A 300 -74.50 -80.21 -44.41
C GLN A 300 -74.02 -81.66 -44.43
N VAL A 301 -72.86 -81.96 -43.84
CA VAL A 301 -72.37 -83.33 -43.68
C VAL A 301 -73.32 -84.15 -42.82
N ALA A 302 -73.78 -83.63 -41.68
CA ALA A 302 -74.75 -84.33 -40.83
C ALA A 302 -76.08 -84.60 -41.55
N ARG A 303 -76.56 -83.66 -42.39
CA ARG A 303 -77.74 -83.88 -43.23
C ARG A 303 -77.49 -84.96 -44.28
N LEU A 304 -76.37 -84.90 -45.01
CA LEU A 304 -76.04 -85.90 -46.03
C LEU A 304 -75.82 -87.30 -45.42
N GLU A 305 -75.23 -87.40 -44.23
CA GLU A 305 -75.11 -88.65 -43.47
C GLU A 305 -76.48 -89.19 -43.04
N SER A 306 -77.41 -88.31 -42.64
CA SER A 306 -78.79 -88.72 -42.33
C SER A 306 -79.56 -89.20 -43.56
N GLU A 307 -79.40 -88.52 -44.71
CA GLU A 307 -79.98 -88.94 -46.00
C GLU A 307 -79.38 -90.26 -46.50
N GLN A 308 -78.08 -90.48 -46.27
CA GLN A 308 -77.40 -91.73 -46.60
C GLN A 308 -77.91 -92.90 -45.74
N MET A 309 -78.14 -92.68 -44.43
CA MET A 309 -78.78 -93.67 -43.55
C MET A 309 -80.24 -93.97 -43.96
N GLU A 310 -81.01 -92.98 -44.41
CA GLU A 310 -82.36 -93.19 -44.95
C GLU A 310 -82.37 -93.98 -46.28
N LEU A 311 -81.36 -93.78 -47.13
CA LEU A 311 -81.21 -94.53 -48.38
C LEU A 311 -80.74 -95.98 -48.15
N ASP A 312 -79.85 -96.21 -47.18
CA ASP A 312 -79.39 -97.56 -46.81
C ASP A 312 -80.46 -98.37 -46.06
N THR A 313 -81.37 -97.71 -45.33
CA THR A 313 -82.55 -98.37 -44.74
C THR A 313 -83.62 -98.69 -45.78
N LYS A 314 -83.77 -97.89 -46.85
CA LYS A 314 -84.63 -98.22 -48.00
C LYS A 314 -84.08 -99.32 -48.91
N LYS A 315 -82.77 -99.56 -48.92
CA LYS A 315 -82.14 -100.67 -49.68
C LYS A 315 -82.19 -102.04 -48.96
N LYS A 316 -82.59 -102.07 -47.69
CA LYS A 316 -82.69 -103.29 -46.86
C LYS A 316 -84.14 -103.82 -46.69
N LEU A 317 -85.08 -103.29 -47.46
CA LEU A 317 -86.46 -103.77 -47.61
C LEU A 317 -86.67 -104.30 -49.02
#